data_AF-A0AAV6YJJ0-F1
#
_entry.id   AF-A0AAV6YJJ0-F1
#
_cell.length_a   1.000
_cell.length_b   1.000
_cell.length_c   1.000
_cell.angle_alpha   90.00
_cell.angle_beta   90.00
_cell.angle_gamma   90.00
#
_symmetry.space_group_name_H-M   'P 1'
#
loop_
_entity.id
_entity.type
_entity.pdbx_description
1 polymer ?
#
loop_
_entity_poly.entity_id
_entity_poly.type
_entity_poly.pdbx_seq_one_letter_code
_entity_poly.pdbx_strand_id
1 'polypeptide(L)' 'MARLVCLLVALAALSEGMVIIPWWRSATEVKSITWENCDSGKLPGTIKSLSISPDTVTIPGDVTVSLVLNTEVPLSAPVQ' A
#
# COMPACT_ATOMS: atom_id res chain seq x y z
N MET A 1 -38.10 10.67 40.33
CA MET A 1 -36.96 11.34 39.67
C MET A 1 -35.73 10.45 39.53
N ALA A 2 -35.29 9.74 40.58
CA ALA A 2 -34.08 8.89 40.52
C ALA A 2 -34.08 7.77 39.45
N ARG A 3 -35.24 7.17 39.15
CA ARG A 3 -35.35 6.09 38.14
C ARG A 3 -35.08 6.55 36.71
N LEU A 4 -35.45 7.79 36.38
CA LEU A 4 -35.22 8.37 35.05
C LEU A 4 -33.74 8.70 34.86
N VAL A 5 -33.09 9.19 35.91
CA VAL A 5 -31.65 9.52 35.93
C VAL A 5 -30.80 8.26 35.71
N CYS A 6 -31.11 7.13 36.38
CA CYS A 6 -30.40 5.88 36.13
C CYS A 6 -30.54 5.37 34.70
N LEU A 7 -31.72 5.53 34.09
CA LEU A 7 -32.00 5.10 32.73
C LEU A 7 -31.20 5.93 31.71
N LEU A 8 -31.09 7.24 31.93
CA LEU A 8 -30.28 8.14 31.11
C LEU A 8 -28.78 7.87 31.26
N VAL A 9 -28.29 7.55 32.47
CA VAL A 9 -26.89 7.15 32.71
C VAL A 9 -26.58 5.81 32.05
N ALA A 10 -27.50 4.84 32.12
CA ALA A 10 -27.33 3.54 31.46
C ALA A 10 -27.33 3.65 29.93
N LEU A 11 -28.15 4.55 29.35
CA LEU A 11 -28.17 4.81 27.92
C LEU A 11 -26.90 5.54 27.44
N ALA A 12 -26.36 6.46 28.23
CA ALA A 12 -25.10 7.14 27.90
C ALA A 12 -23.90 6.18 27.94
N ALA A 13 -23.90 5.22 28.87
CA ALA A 13 -22.85 4.19 28.96
C ALA A 13 -22.84 3.19 27.77
N LEU A 14 -23.91 3.12 26.99
CA LEU A 14 -23.99 2.29 25.77
C LEU A 14 -23.46 3.03 24.52
N SER A 15 -23.08 4.31 24.63
CA SER A 15 -22.65 5.13 23.49
C SER A 15 -21.13 5.13 23.23
N GLU A 16 -20.35 4.48 24.08
CA GLU A 16 -18.89 4.32 23.87
C GLU A 16 -18.60 3.15 22.94
N GLY A 17 -18.98 3.32 21.68
CA GLY A 17 -18.76 2.33 20.62
C GLY A 17 -18.32 2.95 19.30
N MET A 18 -17.85 4.20 19.29
CA MET A 18 -17.09 4.69 18.14
C MET A 18 -15.72 4.03 18.23
N VAL A 19 -15.58 2.86 17.58
CA VAL A 19 -14.26 2.26 17.37
C VAL A 19 -13.48 3.22 16.47
N ILE A 20 -12.72 4.12 17.08
CA ILE A 20 -11.61 4.82 16.44
C ILE A 20 -10.56 3.76 16.10
N ILE A 21 -10.84 2.92 15.10
CA ILE A 21 -9.81 2.07 14.52
C ILE A 21 -8.81 3.08 13.97
N PRO A 22 -7.58 3.13 14.48
CA PRO A 22 -6.65 4.07 13.95
C PRO A 22 -6.41 3.70 12.49
N TRP A 23 -6.62 4.64 11.58
CA TRP A 23 -6.36 4.49 10.14
C TRP A 23 -4.99 3.89 9.80
N TRP A 24 -4.00 3.99 10.70
CA TRP A 24 -2.68 3.41 10.58
C TRP A 24 -2.61 1.89 10.86
N ARG A 25 -3.71 1.29 11.36
CA ARG A 25 -3.86 -0.16 11.52
C ARG A 25 -4.52 -0.83 10.32
N SER A 26 -5.00 -0.06 9.35
CA SER A 26 -5.59 -0.61 8.13
C SER A 26 -4.47 -0.96 7.15
N ALA A 27 -4.28 -2.26 6.92
CA ALA A 27 -3.39 -2.76 5.88
C ALA A 27 -4.02 -2.52 4.50
N THR A 28 -3.25 -1.95 3.56
CA THR A 28 -3.66 -1.83 2.15
C THR A 28 -3.04 -2.97 1.36
N GLU A 29 -3.84 -3.69 0.59
CA GLU A 29 -3.35 -4.73 -0.32
C GLU A 29 -3.31 -4.22 -1.75
N VAL A 30 -2.15 -4.36 -2.40
CA VAL A 30 -1.99 -4.13 -3.84
C VAL A 30 -1.87 -5.48 -4.54
N LYS A 31 -2.70 -5.70 -5.55
CA LYS A 31 -2.78 -6.96 -6.31
C LYS A 31 -2.58 -6.69 -7.79
N SER A 32 -2.20 -7.73 -8.53
CA SER A 32 -2.15 -7.72 -10.00
C SER A 32 -1.28 -6.59 -10.56
N ILE A 33 -0.03 -6.51 -10.09
CA ILE A 33 0.92 -5.49 -10.56
C ILE A 33 1.30 -5.80 -12.01
N THR A 34 0.91 -4.92 -12.92
CA THR A 34 1.27 -4.96 -14.34
C THR A 34 2.21 -3.82 -14.67
N TRP A 35 3.09 -4.05 -15.64
CA TRP A 35 4.06 -3.05 -16.09
C TRP A 35 4.36 -3.26 -17.57
N GLU A 36 4.82 -2.20 -18.23
CA GLU A 36 5.30 -2.23 -19.61
C GLU A 36 6.34 -1.11 -19.80
N ASN A 37 7.22 -1.26 -20.78
CA ASN A 37 8.14 -0.19 -21.16
C ASN A 37 7.37 0.95 -21.86
N CYS A 38 7.66 2.19 -21.48
CA CYS A 38 7.14 3.38 -22.17
C CYS A 38 7.70 3.49 -23.60
N ASP A 39 7.03 4.30 -24.44
CA ASP A 39 7.43 4.58 -25.83
C ASP A 39 7.71 3.34 -26.68
N SER A 40 7.02 2.23 -26.38
CA SER A 40 7.22 0.94 -27.04
C SER A 40 8.69 0.45 -26.98
N GLY A 41 9.41 0.80 -25.92
CA GLY A 41 10.81 0.41 -25.73
C GLY A 41 11.81 1.12 -26.64
N LYS A 42 11.47 2.29 -27.19
CA LYS A 42 12.37 3.10 -28.04
C LYS A 42 13.42 3.89 -27.25
N LEU A 43 13.30 3.94 -25.93
CA LEU A 43 14.30 4.56 -25.07
C LEU A 43 15.57 3.69 -25.03
N PRO A 44 16.75 4.29 -24.82
CA PRO A 44 18.03 3.56 -24.82
C PRO A 44 18.16 2.58 -23.64
N GLY A 45 17.21 2.56 -22.71
CA GLY A 45 17.08 1.58 -21.64
C GLY A 45 15.76 0.83 -21.73
N THR A 46 15.80 -0.50 -21.64
CA THR A 46 14.61 -1.35 -21.65
C THR A 46 14.64 -2.37 -20.52
N ILE A 47 13.55 -2.45 -19.77
CA ILE A 47 13.33 -3.52 -18.79
C ILE A 47 12.92 -4.77 -19.56
N LYS A 48 13.68 -5.86 -19.39
CA LYS A 48 13.40 -7.15 -20.02
C LYS A 48 12.53 -8.03 -19.14
N SER A 49 12.71 -7.97 -17.83
CA SER A 49 11.83 -8.60 -16.85
C SER A 49 11.80 -7.81 -15.56
N LEU A 50 10.64 -7.77 -14.92
CA LEU A 50 10.42 -7.25 -13.58
C LEU A 50 9.50 -8.23 -12.86
N SER A 51 9.93 -8.68 -11.69
CA SER A 51 9.17 -9.55 -10.80
C SER A 51 9.12 -8.92 -9.41
N ILE A 52 7.93 -8.93 -8.82
CA ILE A 52 7.68 -8.41 -7.49
C ILE A 52 7.10 -9.55 -6.67
N SER A 53 7.68 -9.79 -5.50
CA SER A 53 7.23 -10.81 -4.55
C SER A 53 7.01 -10.15 -3.18
N PRO A 54 5.95 -10.52 -2.44
CA PRO A 54 4.91 -11.48 -2.79
C PRO A 54 3.92 -10.95 -3.85
N ASP A 55 3.10 -11.85 -4.42
CA ASP A 55 2.10 -11.52 -5.45
C ASP A 55 1.03 -10.51 -4.97
N THR A 56 0.82 -10.42 -3.66
CA THR A 56 -0.03 -9.42 -3.00
C THR A 56 0.83 -8.61 -2.03
N VAL A 57 1.04 -7.34 -2.33
CA VAL A 57 1.84 -6.44 -1.50
C VAL A 57 0.95 -5.85 -0.40
N THR A 58 1.31 -6.12 0.85
CA THR A 58 0.66 -5.52 2.02
C THR A 58 1.41 -4.25 2.42
N ILE A 59 0.69 -3.15 2.63
CA ILE A 59 1.24 -1.88 3.06
C ILE A 59 0.70 -1.57 4.47
N PRO A 60 1.58 -1.33 5.46
CA PRO A 60 3.04 -1.45 5.39
C PRO A 60 3.51 -2.91 5.34
N GLY A 61 4.65 -3.16 4.70
CA GLY A 61 5.23 -4.50 4.58
C GLY A 61 6.46 -4.52 3.65
N ASP A 62 7.15 -5.65 3.64
CA ASP A 62 8.35 -5.85 2.81
C ASP A 62 7.99 -6.35 1.41
N VAL A 63 8.80 -5.93 0.44
CA VAL A 63 8.71 -6.39 -0.96
C VAL A 63 10.09 -6.76 -1.49
N THR A 64 10.14 -7.81 -2.29
CA THR A 64 11.32 -8.17 -3.07
C THR A 64 11.07 -7.81 -4.52
N VAL A 65 11.98 -7.02 -5.10
CA VAL A 65 11.95 -6.62 -6.51
C VAL A 65 13.14 -7.23 -7.23
N SER A 66 12.88 -7.96 -8.30
CA SER A 66 13.89 -8.52 -9.20
C SER A 66 13.74 -7.91 -10.59
N LEU A 67 14.85 -7.46 -11.18
CA LEU A 67 14.86 -6.71 -12.43
C LEU A 67 15.97 -7.22 -13.36
N VAL A 68 15.64 -7.40 -14.64
CA VAL A 68 16.64 -7.53 -15.72
C VAL A 68 16.50 -6.31 -16.63
N LEU A 69 17.58 -5.53 -16.73
CA LEU A 69 17.65 -4.28 -17.48
C LEU A 69 18.66 -4.41 -18.62
N ASN A 70 18.34 -3.82 -19.77
CA ASN A 70 19.28 -3.64 -20.88
C ASN A 70 19.44 -2.14 -21.17
N THR A 71 20.68 -1.65 -21.25
CA THR A 71 20.98 -0.25 -21.53
C THR A 71 21.98 -0.13 -22.67
N GLU A 72 21.72 0.74 -23.63
CA GLU A 72 22.60 1.04 -24.77
C GLU A 72 23.63 2.14 -24.43
N VAL A 73 23.32 2.97 -23.45
CA VAL A 73 24.20 4.02 -22.93
C VAL A 73 24.56 3.75 -21.46
N PRO A 74 25.77 4.15 -21.00
CA PRO A 74 26.14 4.00 -19.60
C PRO A 74 25.22 4.79 -18.67
N LEU A 75 24.76 4.15 -17.59
CA LEU A 75 24.11 4.85 -16.49
C LEU A 75 25.19 5.58 -15.68
N SER A 76 25.18 6.91 -15.77
CA SER A 76 26.14 7.78 -15.08
C SER A 76 25.44 8.62 -14.01
N ALA A 77 26.19 9.06 -13.01
CA ALA A 77 25.65 9.81 -11.89
C ALA A 77 25.17 11.22 -12.31
N PRO A 78 24.12 11.75 -11.66
CA PRO A 78 23.33 11.10 -10.62
C PRO A 78 22.32 10.11 -11.25
N VAL A 79 22.35 8.87 -10.76
CA VAL A 79 21.30 7.89 -11.01
C VAL A 79 20.27 8.12 -9.93
N GLN A 80 19.05 8.49 -10.32
CA GLN A 80 17.99 8.99 -9.44
C GLN A 80 17.07 7.88 -8.96
#